data_AF-A0AAE0YDW9-F1
#
_entry.id   AF-A0AAE0YDW9-F1
#
_cell.length_a   1.000
_cell.length_b   1.000
_cell.length_c   1.000
_cell.angle_alpha   90.00
_cell.angle_beta   90.00
_cell.angle_gamma   90.00
#
_symmetry.space_group_name_H-M   'P 1'
#
loop_
_entity.id
_entity.type
_entity.pdbx_description
1 polymer ?
#
loop_
_entity_poly.entity_id
_entity_poly.type
_entity_poly.pdbx_seq_one_letter_code
_entity_poly.pdbx_strand_id
1 'polypeptide(L)'
;MVFRVQPFFVLVIGFILQRCIITNGATHWIVTEDGRLQAQTDSVYNLRRPYDLVAFMKQEQRASMLNDLKKELLNRKDEIDRNEDRDSGLEQKFYKTNPDCIEAGKPLPEFDLYISTVLPLENKGIRPEEHIDVNGSPTSNPRQPDCTAFMDLEFSMHAFEHLEGLKARTNLTGAPELGLKNAITHRESVDDYGHLVFDALMK
;
A
#
# COMPACT_ATOMS: atom_id res chain seq x y z
N MET A 1 49.11 31.46 33.55
CA MET A 1 48.52 31.07 34.84
C MET A 1 47.27 30.25 34.52
N VAL A 2 47.39 28.93 34.47
CA VAL A 2 46.31 28.05 34.00
C VAL A 2 45.45 27.67 35.21
N PHE A 3 44.23 28.20 35.29
CA PHE A 3 43.25 27.81 36.30
C PHE A 3 42.90 26.34 36.12
N ARG A 4 43.50 25.48 36.94
CA ARG A 4 43.23 24.04 36.97
C ARG A 4 41.93 23.83 37.74
N VAL A 5 40.80 23.89 37.04
CA VAL A 5 39.49 23.59 37.61
C VAL A 5 39.50 22.13 38.09
N GLN A 6 39.30 21.94 39.39
CA GLN A 6 39.40 20.63 40.02
C GLN A 6 38.21 19.75 39.56
N PRO A 7 38.43 18.52 39.07
CA PRO A 7 37.40 17.68 38.46
C PRO A 7 36.23 17.37 39.41
N PHE A 8 36.49 17.43 40.72
CA PHE A 8 35.48 17.27 41.77
C PHE A 8 34.43 18.38 41.76
N PHE A 9 34.83 19.64 41.49
CA PHE A 9 33.89 20.77 41.43
C PHE A 9 32.98 20.67 40.21
N VAL A 10 33.50 20.19 39.07
CA VAL A 10 32.72 19.94 37.85
C VAL A 10 31.71 18.80 38.07
N LEU A 11 32.13 17.74 38.77
CA LEU A 11 31.25 16.63 39.14
C LEU A 11 30.13 17.07 40.09
N VAL A 12 30.44 17.88 41.10
CA VAL A 12 29.43 18.39 42.05
C VAL A 12 28.44 19.35 41.36
N ILE A 13 28.92 20.27 40.52
CA ILE A 13 28.05 21.17 39.74
C ILE A 13 27.19 20.37 38.76
N GLY A 14 27.76 19.36 38.09
CA GLY A 14 27.02 18.44 37.23
C GLY A 14 25.94 17.67 38.00
N PHE A 15 26.25 17.17 39.20
CA PHE A 15 25.29 16.45 40.04
C PHE A 15 24.16 17.36 40.56
N ILE A 16 24.47 18.63 40.87
CA ILE A 16 23.49 19.64 41.29
C ILE A 16 22.58 20.03 40.12
N LEU A 17 23.14 20.28 38.92
CA LEU A 17 22.38 20.59 37.71
C LEU A 17 21.50 19.42 37.27
N GLN A 18 21.96 18.17 37.45
CA GLN A 18 21.18 16.95 37.16
C GLN A 18 20.05 16.72 38.18
N ARG A 19 20.11 17.36 39.36
CA ARG A 19 19.07 17.34 40.39
C ARG A 19 18.13 18.55 40.34
N CYS A 20 18.38 19.54 39.47
CA CYS A 20 17.40 20.56 39.09
C CYS A 20 16.33 19.92 38.19
N ILE A 21 15.46 19.13 38.81
CA ILE A 21 14.25 18.61 38.18
C ILE A 21 13.41 19.82 37.78
N ILE A 22 13.12 19.93 36.49
CA ILE A 22 12.18 20.92 35.96
C ILE A 22 10.84 20.68 36.65
N THR A 23 10.46 21.56 37.58
CA THR A 23 9.18 21.49 38.24
C THR A 23 8.12 22.01 37.28
N ASN A 24 7.38 21.09 36.66
CA ASN A 24 6.22 21.46 35.87
C ASN A 24 5.04 21.73 36.81
N GLY A 25 4.60 22.98 36.86
CA GLY A 25 3.38 23.38 37.55
C GLY A 25 2.16 23.19 36.65
N ALA A 26 1.04 22.74 37.22
CA ALA A 26 -0.26 22.71 36.55
C ALA A 26 -1.18 23.77 37.15
N THR A 27 -1.92 24.47 36.30
CA THR A 27 -2.83 25.54 36.72
C THR A 27 -4.28 25.09 36.91
N HIS A 28 -4.63 23.90 36.41
CA HIS A 28 -5.97 23.34 36.51
C HIS A 28 -5.92 21.91 37.05
N TRP A 29 -6.68 21.68 38.12
CA TRP A 29 -6.76 20.42 38.85
C TRP A 29 -8.23 20.02 38.99
N ILE A 30 -8.52 18.73 38.80
CA ILE A 30 -9.86 18.18 38.92
C ILE A 30 -9.84 17.00 39.91
N VAL A 31 -10.96 16.81 40.60
CA VAL A 31 -11.20 15.62 41.43
C VAL A 31 -11.81 14.55 40.54
N THR A 32 -11.14 13.42 40.40
CA THR A 32 -11.68 12.26 39.67
C THR A 32 -12.79 11.58 40.47
N GLU A 33 -13.59 10.73 39.82
CA GLU A 33 -14.68 9.98 40.47
C GLU A 33 -14.19 9.13 41.66
N ASP A 34 -12.94 8.66 41.61
CA ASP A 34 -12.26 7.93 42.69
C ASP A 34 -11.76 8.84 43.84
N GLY A 35 -12.07 10.13 43.83
CA GLY A 35 -11.67 11.10 44.84
C GLY A 35 -10.20 11.54 44.76
N ARG A 36 -9.49 11.24 43.67
CA ARG A 36 -8.08 11.63 43.49
C ARG A 36 -7.97 12.99 42.83
N LEU A 37 -7.02 13.81 43.28
CA LEU A 37 -6.67 15.07 42.62
C LEU A 37 -5.70 14.79 41.48
N GLN A 38 -6.07 15.19 40.26
CA GLN A 38 -5.23 15.07 39.07
C GLN A 38 -5.17 16.39 38.31
N ALA A 39 -4.00 16.71 37.76
CA ALA A 39 -3.82 17.86 36.89
C ALA A 39 -4.45 17.56 35.53
N GLN A 40 -5.22 18.50 35.00
CA GLN A 40 -5.86 18.35 33.69
C GLN A 40 -5.31 19.39 32.72
N THR A 41 -4.28 18.99 31.96
CA THR A 41 -3.56 19.87 31.03
C THR A 41 -4.38 20.25 29.80
N ASP A 42 -5.32 19.39 29.40
CA ASP A 42 -6.12 19.54 28.17
C ASP A 42 -7.46 20.25 28.42
N SER A 43 -7.59 20.86 29.60
CA SER A 43 -8.76 21.66 29.96
C SER A 43 -8.70 23.06 29.36
N VAL A 44 -9.87 23.61 29.02
CA VAL A 44 -10.05 25.03 28.64
C VAL A 44 -9.57 25.98 29.74
N TYR A 45 -9.60 25.50 30.99
CA TYR A 45 -9.21 26.25 32.18
C TYR A 45 -7.69 26.20 32.44
N ASN A 46 -6.92 25.42 31.68
CA ASN A 46 -5.47 25.36 31.85
C ASN A 46 -4.78 26.58 31.21
N LEU A 47 -4.06 27.35 32.01
CA LEU A 47 -3.30 28.52 31.58
C LEU A 47 -1.86 28.13 31.21
N ARG A 48 -1.49 28.39 29.96
CA ARG A 48 -0.09 28.20 29.48
C ARG A 48 0.90 29.17 30.15
N ARG A 49 0.43 30.36 30.54
CA ARG A 49 1.21 31.37 31.28
C ARG A 49 0.48 31.67 32.59
N PRO A 50 0.89 31.07 33.72
CA PRO A 50 0.19 31.21 35.00
C PRO A 50 0.16 32.66 35.53
N TYR A 51 1.13 33.49 35.11
CA TYR A 51 1.28 34.88 35.52
C TYR A 51 0.45 35.88 34.70
N ASP A 52 -0.32 35.42 33.70
CA ASP A 52 -1.15 36.28 32.86
C ASP A 52 -2.54 36.50 33.50
N LEU A 53 -2.68 37.61 34.23
CA LEU A 53 -3.92 37.98 34.90
C LEU A 53 -5.08 38.19 33.93
N VAL A 54 -4.83 38.75 32.74
CA VAL A 54 -5.88 39.03 31.77
C VAL A 54 -6.43 37.71 31.20
N ALA A 55 -5.56 36.73 30.97
CA ALA A 55 -5.98 35.40 30.55
C ALA A 55 -6.81 34.70 31.63
N PHE A 56 -6.43 34.82 32.91
CA PHE A 56 -7.19 34.29 34.04
C PHE A 56 -8.57 34.95 34.16
N MET A 57 -8.66 36.29 34.08
CA MET A 57 -9.94 36.99 34.16
C MET A 57 -10.91 36.66 33.02
N LYS A 58 -10.40 36.33 31.83
CA LYS A 58 -11.22 35.98 30.65
C LYS A 58 -11.51 34.48 30.53
N GLN A 59 -11.07 33.69 31.49
CA GLN A 59 -11.13 32.23 31.45
C GLN A 59 -12.57 31.71 31.34
N GLU A 60 -13.49 32.28 32.11
CA GLU A 60 -14.92 31.94 32.07
C GLU A 60 -15.55 32.30 30.72
N GLN A 61 -15.28 33.50 30.20
CA GLN A 61 -15.80 33.93 28.91
C GLN A 61 -15.32 33.03 27.76
N ARG A 62 -14.05 32.59 27.79
CA ARG A 62 -13.51 31.62 26.82
C ARG A 62 -14.19 30.26 26.92
N ALA A 63 -14.46 29.79 28.14
CA ALA A 63 -15.19 28.53 28.35
C ALA A 63 -16.62 28.61 27.81
N SER A 64 -17.32 29.72 28.04
CA SER A 64 -18.64 29.97 27.45
C SER A 64 -18.58 29.96 25.92
N MET A 65 -17.65 30.72 25.33
CA MET A 65 -17.51 30.80 23.87
C MET A 65 -17.22 29.44 23.24
N LEU A 66 -16.37 28.61 23.86
CA LEU A 66 -16.09 27.26 23.36
C LEU A 66 -17.30 26.33 23.47
N ASN A 67 -18.11 26.47 24.52
CA ASN A 67 -19.36 25.72 24.64
C ASN A 67 -20.36 26.10 23.55
N ASP A 68 -20.46 27.39 23.22
CA ASP A 68 -21.34 27.86 22.15
C ASP A 68 -20.84 27.39 20.78
N LEU A 69 -19.53 27.49 20.52
CA LEU A 69 -18.92 26.95 19.31
C LEU A 69 -19.12 25.43 19.19
N LYS A 70 -18.99 24.69 20.29
CA LYS A 70 -19.26 23.24 20.33
C LYS A 70 -20.72 22.95 19.92
N LYS A 71 -21.69 23.72 20.42
CA LYS A 71 -23.10 23.56 20.03
C LYS A 71 -23.32 23.85 18.55
N GLU A 72 -22.71 24.91 18.03
CA GLU A 72 -22.81 25.24 16.61
C GLU A 72 -22.21 24.13 15.73
N LEU A 73 -21.03 23.63 16.10
CA LEU A 73 -20.36 22.55 15.37
C LEU A 73 -21.16 21.25 15.39
N LEU A 74 -21.79 20.90 16.52
CA LEU A 74 -22.68 19.75 16.60
C LEU A 74 -23.91 19.92 15.72
N ASN A 75 -24.51 21.11 15.70
CA ASN A 75 -25.66 21.39 14.85
C ASN A 75 -25.31 21.32 13.35
N ARG A 76 -24.14 21.87 12.96
CA ARG A 76 -23.64 21.76 11.57
C ARG A 76 -23.31 20.32 11.20
N LYS A 77 -22.74 19.55 12.13
CA LYS A 77 -22.50 18.13 11.92
C LYS A 77 -23.82 17.40 11.65
N ASP A 78 -24.84 17.62 12.46
CA ASP A 78 -26.15 16.99 12.25
C ASP A 78 -26.78 17.39 10.91
N GLU A 79 -26.60 18.64 10.49
CA GLU A 79 -27.05 19.11 9.17
C GLU A 79 -26.30 18.42 8.03
N ILE A 80 -24.97 18.30 8.14
CA ILE A 80 -24.14 17.58 7.18
C ILE A 80 -24.55 16.11 7.15
N ASP A 81 -24.65 15.44 8.29
CA ASP A 81 -25.00 14.02 8.37
C ASP A 81 -26.41 13.71 7.82
N ARG A 82 -27.32 14.70 7.81
CA ARG A 82 -28.66 14.60 7.19
C ARG A 82 -28.64 14.82 5.68
N ASN A 83 -27.80 15.72 5.20
CA ASN A 83 -27.72 16.13 3.79
C ASN A 83 -26.62 15.38 3.02
N GLU A 84 -25.75 14.66 3.72
CA GLU A 84 -24.74 13.78 3.14
C GLU A 84 -25.51 12.65 2.44
N ASP A 85 -25.59 12.76 1.11
CA ASP A 85 -26.05 11.68 0.26
C ASP A 85 -25.13 10.49 0.52
N ARG A 86 -25.63 9.52 1.30
CA ARG A 86 -25.04 8.19 1.50
C ARG A 86 -25.20 7.36 0.23
N ASP A 87 -25.00 7.96 -0.94
CA ASP A 87 -25.15 7.29 -2.22
C ASP A 87 -23.93 6.38 -2.42
N SER A 88 -23.98 5.21 -1.77
CA SER A 88 -23.01 4.13 -1.88
C SER A 88 -22.97 3.52 -3.29
N GLY A 89 -23.77 4.05 -4.22
CA GLY A 89 -23.89 3.63 -5.61
C GLY A 89 -23.28 4.60 -6.63
N LEU A 90 -22.53 5.64 -6.21
CA LEU A 90 -22.02 6.67 -7.14
C LEU A 90 -21.18 6.06 -8.27
N GLU A 91 -20.36 5.06 -7.97
CA GLU A 91 -19.52 4.39 -8.97
C GLU A 91 -20.36 3.63 -10.00
N GLN A 92 -21.36 2.86 -9.55
CA GLN A 92 -22.26 2.14 -10.46
C GLN A 92 -23.12 3.09 -11.29
N LYS A 93 -23.53 4.22 -10.71
CA LYS A 93 -24.23 5.28 -11.43
C LYS A 93 -23.31 5.92 -12.48
N PHE A 94 -22.05 6.14 -12.16
CA PHE A 94 -21.06 6.68 -13.09
C PHE A 94 -20.84 5.74 -14.27
N TYR A 95 -20.64 4.43 -14.03
CA TYR A 95 -20.51 3.44 -15.10
C TYR A 95 -21.74 3.38 -16.03
N LYS A 96 -22.94 3.60 -15.50
CA LYS A 96 -24.19 3.57 -16.29
C LYS A 96 -24.51 4.89 -17.01
N THR A 97 -23.95 6.01 -16.55
CA THR A 97 -24.32 7.34 -17.06
C THR A 97 -23.24 7.92 -17.97
N ASN A 98 -21.98 7.60 -17.72
CA ASN A 98 -20.87 8.14 -18.50
C ASN A 98 -20.81 7.46 -19.89
N PRO A 99 -20.84 8.23 -21.00
CA PRO A 99 -20.80 7.67 -22.35
C PRO A 99 -19.54 6.85 -22.62
N ASP A 100 -18.38 7.27 -22.11
CA ASP A 100 -17.10 6.56 -22.30
C ASP A 100 -17.14 5.19 -21.59
N CYS A 101 -17.78 5.11 -20.42
CA CYS A 101 -17.95 3.85 -19.70
C CYS A 101 -18.93 2.90 -20.40
N ILE A 102 -20.00 3.43 -21.00
CA ILE A 102 -20.96 2.65 -21.78
C ILE A 102 -20.28 2.11 -23.04
N GLU A 103 -19.48 2.93 -23.71
CA GLU A 103 -18.70 2.53 -24.89
C GLU A 103 -17.64 1.49 -24.55
N ALA A 104 -16.94 1.65 -23.42
CA ALA A 104 -15.98 0.68 -22.92
C ALA A 104 -16.62 -0.67 -22.55
N GLY A 105 -17.90 -0.68 -22.17
CA GLY A 105 -18.70 -1.88 -21.88
C GLY A 105 -18.36 -2.60 -20.57
N LYS A 106 -17.17 -2.38 -20.01
CA LYS A 106 -16.71 -2.92 -18.73
C LYS A 106 -15.81 -1.92 -17.99
N PRO A 107 -15.64 -2.03 -16.66
CA PRO A 107 -14.78 -1.13 -15.91
C PRO A 107 -13.28 -1.36 -16.21
N LEU A 108 -12.46 -0.32 -16.04
CA LEU A 108 -11.03 -0.34 -16.35
C LEU A 108 -10.26 -1.54 -15.75
N PRO A 109 -10.49 -1.97 -14.49
CA PRO A 109 -9.80 -3.12 -13.90
C PRO A 109 -10.10 -4.46 -14.59
N GLU A 110 -11.18 -4.56 -15.34
CA GLU A 110 -11.51 -5.76 -16.12
C GLU A 110 -10.86 -5.75 -17.50
N PHE A 111 -10.22 -4.65 -17.91
CA PHE A 111 -9.36 -4.66 -19.08
C PHE A 111 -8.03 -5.30 -18.74
N ASP A 112 -7.61 -6.20 -19.62
CA ASP A 112 -6.26 -6.74 -19.58
C ASP A 112 -5.29 -5.66 -20.11
N LEU A 113 -4.86 -4.78 -19.23
CA LEU A 113 -3.91 -3.70 -19.54
C LEU A 113 -2.48 -4.24 -19.72
N TYR A 114 -2.21 -5.46 -19.27
CA TYR A 114 -0.95 -6.15 -19.45
C TYR A 114 -1.02 -6.95 -20.74
N ILE A 115 -1.00 -6.26 -21.88
CA ILE A 115 -0.77 -6.91 -23.17
C ILE A 115 0.54 -7.70 -23.07
N SER A 116 0.45 -9.03 -23.18
CA SER A 116 1.63 -9.89 -23.35
C SER A 116 2.44 -9.34 -24.52
N THR A 117 3.63 -8.83 -24.23
CA THR A 117 4.51 -8.31 -25.27
C THR A 117 5.11 -9.48 -26.01
N VAL A 118 4.65 -9.73 -27.23
CA VAL A 118 5.24 -10.77 -28.08
C VAL A 118 6.29 -10.15 -28.98
N LEU A 119 7.49 -10.71 -28.92
CA LEU A 119 8.57 -10.41 -29.84
C LEU A 119 8.53 -11.45 -30.96
N PRO A 120 8.20 -11.06 -32.22
CA PRO A 120 8.23 -11.98 -33.35
C PRO A 120 9.62 -12.62 -33.48
N LEU A 121 9.67 -13.94 -33.61
CA LEU A 121 10.90 -14.71 -33.70
C LEU A 121 11.69 -14.36 -34.98
N GLU A 122 10.98 -13.91 -36.01
CA GLU A 122 11.51 -13.47 -37.29
C GLU A 122 12.42 -12.25 -37.13
N ASN A 123 12.15 -11.37 -36.15
CA ASN A 123 13.02 -10.23 -35.83
C ASN A 123 14.39 -10.67 -35.28
N LYS A 124 14.50 -11.91 -34.80
CA LYS A 124 15.75 -12.54 -34.39
C LYS A 124 16.32 -13.46 -35.47
N GLY A 125 15.72 -13.49 -36.66
CA GLY A 125 16.12 -14.35 -37.76
C GLY A 125 15.75 -15.83 -37.57
N ILE A 126 14.83 -16.13 -36.64
CA ILE A 126 14.37 -17.50 -36.37
C ILE A 126 13.03 -17.69 -37.07
N ARG A 127 12.94 -18.75 -37.89
CA ARG A 127 11.70 -19.11 -38.59
C ARG A 127 11.12 -20.40 -38.00
N PRO A 128 9.97 -20.34 -37.32
CA PRO A 128 9.38 -21.51 -36.65
C PRO A 128 9.19 -22.73 -37.57
N GLU A 129 8.86 -22.51 -38.83
CA GLU A 129 8.60 -23.57 -39.81
C GLU A 129 9.85 -24.40 -40.16
N GLU A 130 11.05 -23.89 -39.88
CA GLU A 130 12.30 -24.63 -40.09
C GLU A 130 12.65 -25.54 -38.92
N HIS A 131 12.05 -25.30 -37.75
CA HIS A 131 12.38 -25.97 -36.50
C HIS A 131 11.26 -26.87 -35.99
N ILE A 132 10.01 -26.60 -36.37
CA ILE A 132 8.82 -27.27 -35.86
C ILE A 132 8.01 -27.82 -37.03
N ASP A 133 7.50 -29.05 -36.90
CA ASP A 133 6.57 -29.61 -37.88
C ASP A 133 5.15 -29.06 -37.67
N VAL A 134 4.88 -27.89 -38.25
CA VAL A 134 3.61 -27.17 -38.14
C VAL A 134 2.41 -28.00 -38.64
N ASN A 135 2.63 -29.01 -39.49
CA ASN A 135 1.59 -29.87 -40.06
C ASN A 135 1.40 -31.19 -39.29
N GLY A 136 2.13 -31.42 -38.20
CA GLY A 136 2.02 -32.64 -37.38
C GLY A 136 0.61 -32.91 -36.86
N SER A 137 0.17 -34.17 -36.78
CA SER A 137 -1.19 -34.47 -36.30
C SER A 137 -1.39 -33.98 -34.86
N PRO A 138 -2.50 -33.29 -34.54
CA PRO A 138 -2.79 -32.91 -33.15
C PRO A 138 -2.89 -34.16 -32.27
N THR A 139 -2.27 -34.10 -31.10
CA THR A 139 -2.23 -35.21 -30.13
C THR A 139 -3.39 -35.09 -29.16
N SER A 140 -3.92 -36.21 -28.67
CA SER A 140 -4.95 -36.16 -27.62
C SER A 140 -4.39 -35.82 -26.24
N ASN A 141 -3.07 -35.97 -26.04
CA ASN A 141 -2.38 -35.77 -24.76
C ASN A 141 -1.11 -34.93 -24.97
N PRO A 142 -1.24 -33.60 -25.11
CA PRO A 142 -0.10 -32.71 -25.32
C PRO A 142 0.83 -32.71 -24.11
N ARG A 143 2.14 -32.71 -24.37
CA ARG A 143 3.20 -32.58 -23.36
C ARG A 143 3.81 -31.19 -23.41
N GLN A 144 4.11 -30.64 -22.25
CA GLN A 144 4.75 -29.33 -22.13
C GLN A 144 6.28 -29.44 -22.33
N PRO A 145 6.91 -28.50 -23.05
CA PRO A 145 8.36 -28.45 -23.20
C PRO A 145 9.05 -28.00 -21.91
N ASP A 146 10.06 -28.72 -21.48
CA ASP A 146 10.90 -28.35 -20.33
C ASP A 146 12.33 -28.00 -20.79
N CYS A 147 12.62 -26.71 -20.90
CA CYS A 147 13.92 -26.24 -21.38
C CYS A 147 15.09 -26.70 -20.51
N THR A 148 14.88 -26.95 -19.21
CA THR A 148 15.97 -27.41 -18.31
C THR A 148 16.43 -28.83 -18.63
N ALA A 149 15.57 -29.63 -19.25
CA ALA A 149 15.91 -31.00 -19.65
C ALA A 149 16.79 -31.04 -20.93
N PHE A 150 16.74 -29.99 -21.76
CA PHE A 150 17.38 -29.98 -23.09
C PHE A 150 18.65 -29.14 -23.14
N MET A 151 18.75 -28.09 -22.34
CA MET A 151 19.92 -27.23 -22.32
C MET A 151 20.25 -26.76 -20.90
N ASP A 152 21.55 -26.55 -20.66
CA ASP A 152 22.01 -25.94 -19.42
C ASP A 152 21.67 -24.44 -19.45
N LEU A 153 20.75 -24.02 -18.59
CA LEU A 153 20.35 -22.62 -18.49
C LEU A 153 21.35 -21.87 -17.62
N GLU A 154 21.83 -20.71 -18.09
CA GLU A 154 22.76 -19.85 -17.33
C GLU A 154 22.17 -19.32 -16.00
N PHE A 155 20.87 -19.51 -15.78
CA PHE A 155 20.17 -19.13 -14.57
C PHE A 155 19.49 -20.33 -13.90
N SER A 156 19.45 -20.32 -12.57
CA SER A 156 18.68 -21.27 -11.78
C SER A 156 17.48 -20.58 -11.16
N MET A 157 16.29 -21.15 -11.33
CA MET A 157 15.07 -20.65 -10.69
C MET A 157 15.18 -20.61 -9.15
N HIS A 158 16.09 -21.37 -8.55
CA HIS A 158 16.36 -21.36 -7.11
C HIS A 158 17.05 -20.07 -6.63
N ALA A 159 17.73 -19.34 -7.52
CA ALA A 159 18.38 -18.07 -7.17
C ALA A 159 17.38 -16.98 -6.75
N PHE A 160 16.10 -17.13 -7.14
CA PHE A 160 15.04 -16.16 -6.88
C PHE A 160 14.19 -16.44 -5.63
N GLU A 161 14.54 -17.46 -4.82
CA GLU A 161 13.79 -17.80 -3.59
C GLU A 161 13.85 -16.72 -2.49
N HIS A 162 14.75 -15.73 -2.63
CA HIS A 162 14.76 -14.57 -1.76
C HIS A 162 13.53 -13.66 -1.98
N LEU A 163 12.91 -13.71 -3.16
CA LEU A 163 11.67 -13.00 -3.46
C LEU A 163 10.50 -13.74 -2.82
N GLU A 164 9.77 -13.04 -1.95
CA GLU A 164 8.71 -13.64 -1.14
C GLU A 164 7.62 -14.32 -1.99
N GLY A 165 7.31 -13.75 -3.16
CA GLY A 165 6.39 -14.34 -4.13
C GLY A 165 6.88 -15.60 -4.83
N LEU A 166 8.19 -15.91 -4.81
CA LEU A 166 8.76 -17.07 -5.50
C LEU A 166 9.17 -18.20 -4.56
N LYS A 167 9.15 -17.99 -3.24
CA LYS A 167 9.44 -19.03 -2.23
C LYS A 167 8.58 -20.28 -2.36
N ALA A 168 7.29 -20.10 -2.69
CA ALA A 168 6.33 -21.17 -2.86
C ALA A 168 5.89 -21.31 -4.32
N ARG A 169 6.85 -21.34 -5.25
CA ARG A 169 6.58 -21.35 -6.70
C ARG A 169 5.63 -22.45 -7.17
N THR A 170 5.62 -23.59 -6.50
CA THR A 170 4.72 -24.73 -6.81
C THR A 170 3.26 -24.43 -6.50
N ASN A 171 3.00 -23.42 -5.67
CA ASN A 171 1.66 -22.96 -5.31
C ASN A 171 1.21 -21.75 -6.12
N LEU A 172 2.03 -21.27 -7.06
CA LEU A 172 1.64 -20.19 -7.96
C LEU A 172 0.70 -20.75 -9.02
N THR A 173 -0.52 -20.23 -9.05
CA THR A 173 -1.50 -20.50 -10.08
C THR A 173 -1.61 -19.28 -10.99
N GLY A 174 -1.49 -19.51 -12.29
CA GLY A 174 -1.64 -18.49 -13.33
C GLY A 174 -2.77 -18.89 -14.28
N ALA A 175 -3.55 -17.91 -14.73
CA ALA A 175 -4.44 -18.10 -15.87
C ALA A 175 -3.60 -18.19 -17.16
N PRO A 176 -4.02 -18.99 -18.15
CA PRO A 176 -3.32 -19.05 -19.43
C PRO A 176 -3.39 -17.69 -20.14
N GLU A 177 -2.30 -17.32 -20.81
CA GLU A 177 -2.25 -16.11 -21.63
C GLU A 177 -3.05 -16.30 -22.92
N LEU A 178 -4.32 -15.88 -22.91
CA LEU A 178 -5.23 -16.04 -24.06
C LEU A 178 -4.71 -15.30 -25.31
N GLY A 179 -4.01 -14.17 -25.11
CA GLY A 179 -3.41 -13.39 -26.19
C GLY A 179 -2.25 -14.10 -26.91
N LEU A 180 -1.65 -15.11 -26.28
CA LEU A 180 -0.50 -15.83 -26.83
C LEU A 180 -0.85 -16.55 -28.14
N LYS A 181 -2.08 -17.07 -28.25
CA LYS A 181 -2.61 -17.67 -29.48
C LYS A 181 -2.44 -16.74 -30.69
N ASN A 182 -2.71 -15.45 -30.52
CA ASN A 182 -2.68 -14.51 -31.64
C ASN A 182 -1.26 -14.20 -32.14
N ALA A 183 -0.24 -14.59 -31.38
CA ALA A 183 1.09 -14.06 -31.54
C ALA A 183 2.15 -15.12 -31.87
N ILE A 184 1.95 -16.37 -31.44
CA ILE A 184 2.92 -17.46 -31.68
C ILE A 184 2.33 -18.68 -32.40
N THR A 185 1.01 -18.80 -32.56
CA THR A 185 0.41 -20.05 -33.04
C THR A 185 0.01 -19.99 -34.51
N HIS A 186 0.59 -20.88 -35.31
CA HIS A 186 0.01 -21.31 -36.59
C HIS A 186 -1.12 -22.36 -36.40
N ARG A 187 -1.49 -22.63 -35.14
CA ARG A 187 -2.46 -23.64 -34.68
C ARG A 187 -3.58 -22.97 -33.88
N GLU A 188 -4.73 -23.63 -33.78
CA GLU A 188 -5.86 -23.10 -32.99
C GLU A 188 -5.68 -23.25 -31.48
N SER A 189 -4.90 -24.24 -31.04
CA SER A 189 -4.63 -24.55 -29.62
C SER A 189 -3.17 -24.25 -29.25
N VAL A 190 -2.97 -23.62 -28.09
CA VAL A 190 -1.64 -23.32 -27.53
C VAL A 190 -0.96 -24.60 -27.06
N ASP A 191 -1.71 -25.54 -26.49
CA ASP A 191 -1.17 -26.81 -25.97
C ASP A 191 -0.60 -27.68 -27.10
N ASP A 192 -1.29 -27.72 -28.24
CA ASP A 192 -0.82 -28.44 -29.42
C ASP A 192 0.50 -27.85 -29.94
N TYR A 193 0.59 -26.52 -30.00
CA TYR A 193 1.81 -25.84 -30.42
C TYR A 193 2.96 -26.13 -29.44
N GLY A 194 2.71 -26.07 -28.13
CA GLY A 194 3.69 -26.43 -27.10
C GLY A 194 4.18 -27.87 -27.23
N HIS A 195 3.30 -28.81 -27.60
CA HIS A 195 3.69 -30.20 -27.84
C HIS A 195 4.60 -30.34 -29.07
N LEU A 196 4.33 -29.62 -30.15
CA LEU A 196 5.22 -29.63 -31.33
C LEU A 196 6.62 -29.08 -31.01
N VAL A 197 6.70 -28.07 -30.13
CA VAL A 197 7.98 -27.57 -29.59
C VAL A 197 8.68 -28.65 -28.78
N PHE A 198 7.95 -29.36 -27.90
CA PHE A 198 8.51 -30.49 -27.15
C PHE A 198 9.08 -31.57 -28.07
N ASP A 199 8.33 -31.98 -29.10
CA ASP A 199 8.78 -32.99 -30.06
C ASP A 199 9.99 -32.53 -30.88
N ALA A 200 10.06 -31.23 -31.21
CA ALA A 200 11.20 -30.64 -31.88
C ALA A 200 12.46 -30.63 -30.99
N LEU A 201 12.31 -30.37 -29.68
CA LEU A 201 13.42 -30.38 -28.72
C LEU A 201 13.91 -31.80 -28.40
N MET A 202 13.05 -32.82 -28.56
CA MET A 202 13.41 -34.24 -28.37
C MET A 202 14.19 -34.86 -29.53
N LYS A 203 14.29 -34.17 -30.68
CA LYS A 203 15.06 -34.62 -31.86
C LYS A 203 16.52 -34.21 -31.76
#